data_AF-A0A352MVV6-F1
#
_entry.id   AF-A0A352MVV6-F1
#
_cell.length_a   1.000
_cell.length_b   1.000
_cell.length_c   1.000
_cell.angle_alpha   90.00
_cell.angle_beta   90.00
_cell.angle_gamma   90.00
#
_symmetry.space_group_name_H-M   'P 1'
#
loop_
_entity.id
_entity.type
_entity.pdbx_description
1 polymer ?
#
loop_
_entity_poly.entity_id
_entity_poly.type
_entity_poly.pdbx_seq_one_letter_code
_entity_poly.pdbx_strand_id
1 'polypeptide(L)'
;MKGINVEIVSKPNITKMTPELIQAIKKMDEFSKQVRFVCKNKINTEQELLDYQKSAYEKINPLKSERENLWKKLKRAKTDEEKATIESQIVEISKKITPLAEEIKHCDNILKRLEIYSKTNLKE
;
A
#
# COMPACT_ATOMS: atom_id res chain seq x y z
N MET A 1 -46.70 2.15 -42.25
CA MET A 1 -45.48 2.41 -41.46
C MET A 1 -45.17 1.18 -40.62
N LYS A 2 -44.16 0.39 -40.99
CA LYS A 2 -43.59 -0.64 -40.10
C LYS A 2 -42.27 -0.08 -39.59
N GLY A 3 -42.27 0.34 -38.33
CA GLY A 3 -41.09 0.88 -37.66
C GLY A 3 -40.04 -0.22 -37.55
N ILE A 4 -38.83 0.08 -38.03
CA ILE A 4 -37.67 -0.76 -37.81
C ILE A 4 -37.25 -0.53 -36.36
N ASN A 5 -37.51 -1.51 -35.50
CA ASN A 5 -37.00 -1.52 -34.14
C ASN A 5 -35.54 -1.99 -34.21
N VAL A 6 -34.60 -1.06 -34.31
CA VAL A 6 -33.17 -1.35 -34.11
C VAL A 6 -32.95 -1.38 -32.59
N GLU A 7 -33.09 -2.57 -32.02
CA GLU A 7 -32.46 -2.86 -30.74
C GLU A 7 -30.94 -2.84 -30.97
N ILE A 8 -30.32 -1.69 -30.70
CA ILE A 8 -28.87 -1.66 -30.44
C ILE A 8 -28.69 -2.36 -29.10
N VAL A 9 -28.68 -3.69 -29.12
CA VAL A 9 -28.08 -4.48 -28.05
C VAL A 9 -26.60 -4.14 -28.10
N SER A 10 -26.22 -3.16 -27.28
CA SER A 10 -24.82 -2.84 -26.99
C SER A 10 -24.26 -4.05 -26.25
N LYS A 11 -23.82 -5.05 -27.01
CA LYS A 11 -23.07 -6.19 -26.50
C LYS A 11 -21.90 -5.61 -25.72
N PRO A 12 -21.73 -5.90 -24.42
CA PRO A 12 -20.53 -5.48 -23.72
C PRO A 12 -19.37 -6.16 -24.44
N ASN A 13 -18.59 -5.37 -25.17
CA ASN A 13 -17.31 -5.80 -25.69
C ASN A 13 -16.42 -5.96 -24.45
N ILE A 14 -16.45 -7.15 -23.83
CA ILE A 14 -15.52 -7.49 -22.76
C ILE A 14 -14.18 -7.70 -23.45
N THR A 15 -13.53 -6.59 -23.79
CA THR A 15 -12.16 -6.61 -24.29
C THR A 15 -11.34 -7.22 -23.17
N LYS A 16 -10.85 -8.46 -23.37
CA LYS A 16 -9.96 -9.11 -22.41
C LYS A 16 -8.80 -8.15 -22.17
N MET A 17 -8.70 -7.60 -20.96
CA MET A 17 -7.62 -6.68 -20.62
C MET A 17 -6.30 -7.44 -20.78
N THR A 18 -5.41 -6.91 -21.62
CA THR A 18 -4.09 -7.51 -21.79
C THR A 18 -3.28 -7.34 -20.50
N PRO A 19 -2.30 -8.23 -20.22
CA PRO A 19 -1.42 -8.08 -19.07
C PRO A 19 -0.75 -6.71 -18.98
N GLU A 20 -0.39 -6.12 -20.12
CA GLU A 20 0.24 -4.80 -20.23
C GLU A 20 -0.72 -3.70 -19.78
N LEU A 21 -1.98 -3.76 -20.21
CA LEU A 21 -3.01 -2.81 -19.80
C LEU A 21 -3.29 -2.89 -18.29
N ILE A 22 -3.38 -4.12 -17.75
CA ILE A 22 -3.54 -4.34 -16.30
C ILE A 22 -2.35 -3.73 -15.54
N GLN A 23 -1.14 -3.90 -16.03
CA GLN A 23 0.06 -3.34 -15.41
C GLN A 23 0.06 -1.80 -15.47
N ALA A 24 -0.33 -1.21 -16.60
CA ALA A 24 -0.43 0.24 -16.76
C ALA A 24 -1.46 0.84 -15.78
N ILE A 25 -2.62 0.21 -15.63
CA ILE A 25 -3.65 0.64 -14.68
C ILE A 25 -3.16 0.54 -13.24
N LYS A 26 -2.48 -0.56 -12.88
CA LYS A 26 -1.87 -0.70 -11.54
C LYS A 26 -0.85 0.40 -11.24
N LYS A 27 0.00 0.76 -12.22
CA LYS A 27 0.95 1.87 -12.08
C LYS A 27 0.23 3.20 -11.86
N MET A 28 -0.82 3.48 -12.63
CA MET A 28 -1.61 4.71 -12.51
C MET A 28 -2.31 4.82 -11.14
N ASP A 29 -2.86 3.71 -10.64
CA ASP A 29 -3.45 3.63 -9.30
C ASP A 29 -2.38 3.86 -8.20
N GLU A 30 -1.20 3.26 -8.35
CA GLU A 30 -0.09 3.46 -7.42
C GLU A 30 0.35 4.94 -7.36
N PHE A 31 0.49 5.60 -8.51
CA PHE A 31 0.80 7.04 -8.56
C PHE A 31 -0.28 7.87 -7.89
N SER A 32 -1.55 7.57 -8.17
CA SER A 32 -2.69 8.28 -7.57
C SER A 32 -2.68 8.17 -6.04
N LYS A 33 -2.35 6.98 -5.50
CA LYS A 33 -2.20 6.76 -4.06
C LYS A 33 -1.05 7.56 -3.46
N GLN A 34 0.10 7.57 -4.12
CA GLN A 34 1.28 8.31 -3.64
C GLN A 34 1.05 9.83 -3.67
N VAL A 35 0.40 10.37 -4.70
CA VAL A 35 0.02 11.79 -4.77
C VAL A 35 -0.92 12.15 -3.63
N ARG A 36 -1.96 11.33 -3.40
CA ARG A 36 -2.88 11.53 -2.26
C ARG A 36 -2.14 11.47 -0.92
N PHE A 37 -1.20 10.55 -0.77
CA PHE A 37 -0.39 10.40 0.43
C PHE A 37 0.44 11.65 0.74
N VAL A 38 1.20 12.19 -0.23
CA VAL A 38 2.02 13.39 0.01
C VAL A 38 1.15 14.63 0.27
N CYS A 39 0.04 14.79 -0.46
CA CYS A 39 -0.89 15.91 -0.22
C CYS A 39 -1.54 15.83 1.17
N LYS A 40 -2.00 14.64 1.58
CA LYS A 40 -2.63 14.42 2.89
C LYS A 40 -1.67 14.73 4.04
N ASN A 41 -0.40 14.35 3.89
CA ASN A 41 0.63 14.57 4.91
C ASN A 41 1.38 15.89 4.76
N LYS A 42 1.00 16.74 3.78
CA LYS A 42 1.63 18.03 3.48
C LYS A 42 3.14 17.93 3.24
N ILE A 43 3.56 16.87 2.56
CA ILE A 43 4.96 16.64 2.19
C ILE A 43 5.23 17.35 0.86
N ASN A 44 6.07 18.38 0.89
CA ASN A 44 6.44 19.23 -0.24
C ASN A 44 7.90 19.08 -0.66
N THR A 45 8.76 18.56 0.22
CA THR A 45 10.20 18.39 -0.05
C THR A 45 10.67 16.94 0.12
N GLU A 46 11.80 16.61 -0.51
CA GLU A 46 12.46 15.31 -0.32
C GLU A 46 12.87 15.10 1.15
N GLN A 47 13.35 16.15 1.82
CA GLN A 47 13.72 16.07 3.23
C GLN A 47 12.50 15.76 4.12
N GLU A 48 11.36 16.42 3.89
CA GLU A 48 10.12 16.12 4.62
C GLU A 48 9.65 14.68 4.39
N LEU A 49 9.88 14.12 3.20
CA LEU A 49 9.55 12.73 2.90
C LEU A 49 10.45 11.76 3.67
N LEU A 50 11.75 12.05 3.76
CA LEU A 50 12.72 11.25 4.53
C LEU A 50 12.43 11.32 6.04
N ASP A 51 12.13 12.51 6.55
CA ASP A 51 11.78 12.71 7.97
C ASP A 51 10.49 11.97 8.33
N TYR A 52 9.47 12.04 7.46
CA TYR A 52 8.24 11.27 7.62
C TYR A 52 8.53 9.76 7.62
N GLN A 53 9.31 9.28 6.66
CA GLN A 53 9.66 7.87 6.56
C GLN A 53 10.37 7.38 7.83
N LYS A 54 11.34 8.15 8.33
CA LYS A 54 12.04 7.86 9.59
C LYS A 54 11.07 7.76 10.76
N SER A 55 10.15 8.74 10.90
CA SER A 55 9.12 8.72 11.94
C SER A 55 8.21 7.49 11.83
N ALA A 56 7.82 7.10 10.61
CA ALA A 56 7.02 5.90 10.39
C ALA A 56 7.77 4.62 10.78
N TYR A 57 9.08 4.53 10.50
CA TYR A 57 9.92 3.42 10.96
C TYR A 57 10.05 3.37 12.49
N GLU A 58 10.25 4.51 13.14
CA GLU A 58 10.30 4.61 14.61
C GLU A 58 9.00 4.13 15.27
N LYS A 59 7.85 4.35 14.63
CA LYS A 59 6.54 3.85 15.09
C LYS A 59 6.32 2.38 14.80
N ILE A 60 6.70 1.89 13.61
CA ILE A 60 6.39 0.50 13.19
C ILE A 60 7.30 -0.54 13.86
N ASN A 61 8.55 -0.18 14.14
CA ASN A 61 9.54 -1.09 14.71
C ASN A 61 9.12 -1.68 16.07
N PRO A 62 8.70 -0.89 17.08
CA PRO A 62 8.22 -1.44 18.34
C PRO A 62 6.99 -2.34 18.15
N LEU A 63 6.07 -1.99 17.26
CA LEU A 63 4.89 -2.82 16.96
C LEU A 63 5.27 -4.18 16.34
N LYS A 64 6.25 -4.19 15.42
CA LYS A 64 6.76 -5.45 14.84
C LYS A 64 7.40 -6.34 15.91
N SER A 65 8.22 -5.76 16.79
CA SER A 65 8.84 -6.47 17.91
C SER A 65 7.80 -7.00 18.89
N GLU A 66 6.78 -6.22 19.21
CA GLU A 66 5.68 -6.63 20.08
C GLU A 66 4.90 -7.81 19.47
N ARG A 67 4.54 -7.71 18.18
CA ARG A 67 3.87 -8.80 17.46
C ARG A 67 4.71 -10.08 17.43
N GLU A 68 6.03 -9.97 17.22
CA GLU A 68 6.93 -11.11 17.26
C GLU A 68 6.94 -11.78 18.65
N ASN A 69 6.97 -10.97 19.71
CA ASN A 69 6.89 -11.48 21.08
C ASN A 69 5.55 -12.17 21.36
N LEU A 70 4.43 -11.66 20.82
CA LEU A 70 3.13 -12.32 20.92
C LEU A 70 3.12 -13.67 20.19
N TRP A 71 3.70 -13.77 18.99
CA TRP A 71 3.84 -15.07 18.31
C TRP A 71 4.64 -16.08 19.13
N LYS A 72 5.72 -15.63 19.79
CA LYS A 72 6.51 -16.47 20.70
C LYS A 72 5.69 -16.92 21.91
N LYS A 73 4.86 -16.03 22.47
CA LYS A 73 3.94 -16.37 23.58
C LYS A 73 2.86 -17.34 23.14
N LEU A 74 2.24 -17.12 21.97
CA LEU A 74 1.21 -18.00 21.41
C LEU A 74 1.71 -19.43 21.28
N LYS A 75 2.94 -19.61 20.78
CA LYS A 75 3.57 -20.93 20.65
C LYS A 75 3.76 -21.67 21.99
N ARG A 76 3.82 -20.93 23.11
CA ARG A 76 4.03 -21.47 24.47
C ARG A 76 2.74 -21.61 25.27
N ALA A 77 1.63 -21.02 24.80
CA ALA A 77 0.34 -21.03 25.48
C ALA A 77 -0.21 -22.46 25.55
N LYS A 78 -0.80 -22.82 26.70
CA LYS A 78 -1.25 -24.19 26.97
C LYS A 78 -2.76 -24.34 26.82
N THR A 79 -3.51 -23.28 27.10
CA THR A 79 -4.97 -23.29 27.02
C THR A 79 -5.45 -22.57 25.76
N ASP A 80 -6.64 -22.94 25.28
CA ASP A 80 -7.20 -22.31 24.10
C ASP A 80 -7.71 -20.88 24.37
N GLU A 81 -8.11 -20.59 25.61
CA GLU A 81 -8.47 -19.24 26.06
C GLU A 81 -7.28 -18.27 26.02
N GLU A 82 -6.09 -18.73 26.48
CA GLU A 82 -4.85 -17.96 26.38
C GLU A 82 -4.47 -17.72 24.91
N LYS A 83 -4.57 -18.75 24.06
CA LYS A 83 -4.29 -18.64 22.64
C LYS A 83 -5.20 -17.63 21.96
N ALA A 84 -6.52 -17.74 22.17
CA ALA A 84 -7.50 -16.82 21.60
C ALA A 84 -7.24 -15.36 22.01
N THR A 85 -6.85 -15.14 23.28
CA THR A 85 -6.47 -13.82 23.77
C THR A 85 -5.24 -13.27 23.05
N ILE A 86 -4.19 -14.08 22.89
CA ILE A 86 -2.96 -13.67 22.21
C ILE A 86 -3.20 -13.43 20.70
N GLU A 87 -4.00 -14.27 20.05
CA GLU A 87 -4.38 -14.09 18.64
C GLU A 87 -5.12 -12.78 18.41
N SER A 88 -6.06 -12.44 19.29
CA SER A 88 -6.77 -11.15 19.26
C SER A 88 -5.78 -9.97 19.36
N GLN A 89 -4.80 -10.04 20.28
CA GLN A 89 -3.76 -9.01 20.40
C GLN A 89 -2.89 -8.92 19.13
N ILE A 90 -2.54 -10.04 18.51
CA ILE A 90 -1.78 -10.06 17.25
C ILE A 90 -2.57 -9.37 16.12
N VAL A 91 -3.88 -9.61 16.04
CA VAL A 91 -4.77 -8.97 15.06
C VAL A 91 -4.77 -7.46 15.28
N GLU A 92 -4.95 -7.01 16.53
CA GLU A 92 -4.97 -5.57 16.84
C GLU A 92 -3.64 -4.88 16.54
N ILE A 93 -2.49 -5.50 16.86
CA ILE A 93 -1.19 -4.94 16.48
C ILE A 93 -1.02 -4.94 14.96
N SER A 94 -1.46 -5.99 14.27
CA SER A 94 -1.34 -6.06 12.81
C SER A 94 -2.16 -4.97 12.13
N LYS A 95 -3.36 -4.63 12.65
CA LYS A 95 -4.16 -3.49 12.18
C LYS A 95 -3.42 -2.15 12.29
N LYS A 96 -2.56 -1.98 13.31
CA LYS A 96 -1.72 -0.78 13.47
C LYS A 96 -0.49 -0.80 12.54
N ILE A 97 0.09 -1.98 12.30
CA ILE A 97 1.26 -2.14 11.43
C ILE A 97 0.92 -1.89 9.96
N THR A 98 -0.21 -2.39 9.47
CA THR A 98 -0.59 -2.32 8.05
C THR A 98 -0.53 -0.90 7.47
N PRO A 99 -1.20 0.12 8.03
CA PRO A 99 -1.16 1.47 7.46
C PRO A 99 0.25 2.07 7.49
N LEU A 100 1.01 1.87 8.58
CA LEU A 100 2.40 2.35 8.66
C LEU A 100 3.30 1.70 7.60
N ALA A 101 3.09 0.40 7.32
CA ALA A 101 3.84 -0.30 6.29
C ALA A 101 3.50 0.22 4.88
N GLU A 102 2.23 0.56 4.63
CA GLU A 102 1.80 1.17 3.36
C GLU A 102 2.38 2.58 3.19
N GLU A 103 2.38 3.39 4.25
CA GLU A 103 2.99 4.72 4.27
C GLU A 103 4.49 4.66 3.98
N ILE A 104 5.23 3.76 4.64
CA ILE A 104 6.66 3.53 4.37
C ILE A 104 6.89 3.13 2.92
N LYS A 105 6.07 2.23 2.38
CA LYS A 105 6.15 1.80 0.97
C LYS A 105 5.91 2.98 0.01
N HIS A 106 4.99 3.88 0.34
CA HIS A 106 4.79 5.10 -0.46
C HIS A 106 6.05 5.97 -0.46
N CYS A 107 6.68 6.18 0.70
CA CYS A 107 7.96 6.89 0.80
C CYS A 107 9.04 6.24 -0.05
N ASP A 108 9.26 4.92 0.11
CA ASP A 108 10.30 4.17 -0.64
C ASP A 108 10.12 4.29 -2.15
N ASN A 109 8.89 4.14 -2.64
CA ASN A 109 8.61 4.20 -4.08
C ASN A 109 8.77 5.61 -4.64
N ILE A 110 8.47 6.65 -3.86
CA ILE A 110 8.71 8.04 -4.27
C ILE A 110 10.22 8.32 -4.31
N LEU A 111 10.97 7.99 -3.25
CA LEU A 111 12.42 8.19 -3.18
C LEU A 111 13.16 7.47 -4.31
N LYS A 112 12.80 6.20 -4.57
CA LYS A 112 13.39 5.43 -5.67
C LYS A 112 13.19 6.11 -7.02
N ARG A 113 12.05 6.78 -7.25
CA ARG A 113 11.84 7.54 -8.49
C ARG A 113 12.65 8.82 -8.52
N LEU A 114 12.72 9.57 -7.42
CA LEU A 114 13.58 10.75 -7.34
C LEU A 114 15.03 10.40 -7.67
N GLU A 115 15.52 9.26 -7.17
CA GLU A 115 16.85 8.72 -7.49
C GLU A 115 17.01 8.37 -8.98
N ILE A 116 15.99 7.79 -9.61
CA ILE A 116 16.03 7.50 -11.06
C ILE A 116 16.07 8.80 -11.86
N TYR A 117 15.22 9.78 -11.52
CA TYR A 117 15.16 11.08 -12.20
C TYR A 117 16.47 11.86 -12.10
N SER A 118 17.11 11.87 -10.92
CA SER A 118 18.40 12.53 -10.74
C SER A 118 19.48 11.87 -11.58
N LYS A 119 19.51 10.53 -11.65
CA LYS A 119 20.47 9.77 -12.47
C LYS A 119 20.26 9.92 -13.98
N THR A 120 19.04 10.12 -14.45
CA THR A 120 18.77 10.32 -15.88
C THR A 120 19.13 11.72 -16.35
N ASN A 121 18.91 12.75 -15.51
CA ASN A 121 19.20 14.15 -15.85
C ASN A 121 20.69 14.54 -15.68
N LEU A 122 21.52 13.65 -15.14
CA LEU A 122 22.98 13.81 -15.05
C LEU A 122 23.73 13.16 -16.24
N LYS A 123 23.00 12.63 -17.23
CA LYS A 123 23.56 11.96 -18.42
C LYS A 123 23.33 12.73 -19.73
N GLU A 124 22.76 13.93 -19.64
CA GLU A 124 22.66 14.93 -20.71
C GLU A 124 23.63 16.08 -20.43
#